data_AF-A0A356KB63-F1
#
_entry.id   AF-A0A356KB63-F1
#
_cell.length_a   1.000
_cell.length_b   1.000
_cell.length_c   1.000
_cell.angle_alpha   90.00
_cell.angle_beta   90.00
_cell.angle_gamma   90.00
#
_symmetry.space_group_name_H-M   'P 1'
#
loop_
_entity.id
_entity.type
_entity.pdbx_description
1 polymer ?
#
loop_
_entity_poly.entity_id
_entity_poly.type
_entity_poly.pdbx_seq_one_letter_code
_entity_poly.pdbx_strand_id
1 'polypeptide(L)' 'SIEPTAEAEQSWIEHVNEVAKGTMFTAPSCNSWYLGANIPGKPRIFMPYVGGVGAYREKCDEIASNNYAGFVLSS' A
#
# COMPACT_ATOMS: atom_id res chain seq x y z
N SER A 1 -21.37 2.68 -9.21
CA SER A 1 -20.00 2.12 -9.15
C SER A 1 -19.46 2.21 -7.73
N ILE A 2 -18.27 1.65 -7.47
CA ILE A 2 -17.56 1.79 -6.20
C ILE A 2 -16.11 2.18 -6.51
N GLU A 3 -15.67 3.32 -6.00
CA GLU A 3 -14.33 3.86 -6.27
C GLU A 3 -13.72 4.42 -4.97
N PRO A 4 -12.43 4.25 -4.70
CA PRO A 4 -11.79 4.89 -3.55
C PRO A 4 -11.74 6.41 -3.73
N THR A 5 -11.71 7.15 -2.61
CA THR A 5 -11.38 8.58 -2.67
C THR A 5 -9.87 8.77 -2.84
N ALA A 6 -9.45 9.88 -3.45
CA ALA A 6 -8.03 10.21 -3.61
C ALA A 6 -7.31 10.30 -2.25
N GLU A 7 -7.99 10.79 -1.22
CA GLU A 7 -7.44 10.88 0.13
C GLU A 7 -7.22 9.50 0.75
N ALA A 8 -8.12 8.54 0.52
CA ALA A 8 -7.99 7.17 1.00
C ALA A 8 -6.83 6.45 0.30
N GLU A 9 -6.67 6.64 -1.02
CA GLU A 9 -5.53 6.13 -1.77
C GLU A 9 -4.20 6.70 -1.26
N GLN A 10 -4.13 8.02 -1.10
CA GLN A 10 -2.92 8.69 -0.62
C GLN A 10 -2.55 8.25 0.80
N SER A 11 -3.54 8.15 1.70
CA SER A 11 -3.34 7.66 3.06
C SER A 11 -2.84 6.21 3.09
N TRP A 12 -3.34 5.37 2.17
CA TRP A 12 -2.89 3.99 2.05
C TRP A 12 -1.45 3.91 1.54
N ILE A 13 -1.06 4.74 0.55
CA ILE A 13 0.32 4.84 0.05
C ILE A 13 1.27 5.25 1.19
N GLU A 14 0.90 6.27 1.96
CA GLU A 14 1.69 6.72 3.11
C GLU A 14 1.86 5.62 4.14
N HIS A 15 0.79 4.91 4.47
CA HIS A 15 0.84 3.78 5.40
C HIS A 15 1.76 2.66 4.89
N VAL A 16 1.63 2.25 3.62
CA VAL A 16 2.48 1.22 3.00
C VAL A 16 3.96 1.62 3.07
N ASN A 17 4.27 2.88 2.78
CA ASN A 17 5.63 3.39 2.87
C ASN A 17 6.15 3.39 4.32
N GLU A 18 5.33 3.80 5.29
CA GLU A 18 5.71 3.81 6.70
C GLU A 18 5.96 2.40 7.25
N VAL A 19 5.13 1.40 6.94
CA VAL A 19 5.38 0.03 7.40
C VAL A 19 6.61 -0.61 6.72
N ALA A 20 6.99 -0.14 5.53
CA ALA A 20 8.17 -0.62 4.83
C ALA A 20 9.46 0.08 5.26
N LYS A 21 9.36 1.28 5.83
CA LYS A 21 10.47 2.14 6.22
C LYS A 21 11.42 1.44 7.19
N GLY A 22 12.71 1.46 6.88
CA GLY A 22 13.76 0.86 7.72
C GLY A 22 13.85 -0.66 7.65
N THR A 23 12.97 -1.33 6.91
CA THR A 23 13.11 -2.76 6.63
C THR A 23 14.25 -3.03 5.66
N MET A 24 14.81 -4.24 5.69
CA MET A 24 15.84 -4.67 4.72
C MET A 24 15.34 -4.62 3.26
N PHE A 25 14.02 -4.72 3.04
CA PHE A 25 13.43 -4.61 1.70
C PHE A 25 13.59 -3.21 1.09
N THR A 26 13.72 -2.18 1.91
CA THR A 26 13.87 -0.79 1.45
C THR A 26 15.32 -0.30 1.47
N ALA A 27 16.24 -1.11 2.04
CA ALA A 27 17.66 -0.78 2.14
C ALA A 27 18.25 -0.39 0.77
N PRO A 28 19.14 0.63 0.69
CA PRO A 28 19.72 1.07 -0.58
C PRO A 28 20.48 -0.03 -1.34
N SER A 29 21.06 -0.99 -0.62
CA SER A 29 21.78 -2.13 -1.18
C SER A 29 20.86 -3.26 -1.67
N CYS A 30 19.58 -3.25 -1.29
CA CYS A 30 18.60 -4.22 -1.76
C CYS A 30 18.03 -3.76 -3.10
N ASN A 31 18.45 -4.39 -4.19
CA ASN A 31 17.91 -4.17 -5.53
C ASN A 31 17.06 -5.37 -5.91
N SER A 32 15.74 -5.20 -5.85
CA SER A 32 14.78 -6.24 -6.16
C SER A 32 13.69 -5.73 -7.11
N TRP A 33 12.95 -6.66 -7.70
CA TRP A 33 11.79 -6.33 -8.53
C TRP A 33 10.66 -5.68 -7.73
N TYR A 34 10.56 -5.92 -6.42
CA TYR A 34 9.61 -5.24 -5.52
C TYR A 34 9.81 -3.74 -5.47
N LEU A 35 11.05 -3.30 -5.68
CA LEU A 35 11.43 -1.90 -5.74
C LEU A 35 11.42 -1.34 -7.16
N GLY A 36 11.14 -2.16 -8.19
CA GLY A 36 11.31 -1.75 -9.58
C GLY A 36 12.76 -1.55 -10.03
N ALA A 37 13.75 -1.90 -9.19
CA ALA A 37 15.18 -1.74 -9.47
C ALA A 37 15.71 -2.65 -10.59
N ASN A 38 14.86 -3.56 -11.08
CA ASN A 38 15.17 -4.49 -12.16
C ASN A 38 14.97 -3.90 -13.58
N ILE A 39 14.39 -2.70 -13.71
CA ILE A 39 14.12 -2.06 -15.01
C ILE A 39 14.77 -0.67 -15.04
N PRO A 40 15.71 -0.40 -15.97
CA PRO A 40 16.28 0.93 -16.14
C PRO A 40 15.22 1.99 -16.39
N GLY A 41 15.30 3.11 -15.66
CA GLY A 41 14.35 4.22 -15.77
C GLY A 41 13.03 4.02 -15.00
N LYS A 42 12.76 2.84 -14.43
CA LYS A 42 11.57 2.64 -13.59
C LYS A 42 11.79 3.30 -12.22
N PRO A 43 10.78 4.02 -11.67
CA PRO A 43 10.87 4.57 -10.33
C PRO A 43 11.18 3.50 -9.28
N ARG A 44 12.09 3.82 -8.35
CA ARG A 44 12.47 2.93 -7.26
C ARG A 44 11.53 3.10 -6.06
N ILE A 45 10.40 2.41 -6.05
CA ILE A 45 9.35 2.51 -5.02
C ILE A 45 9.00 1.11 -4.52
N PHE A 46 8.87 0.94 -3.21
CA PHE A 46 8.45 -0.33 -2.62
C PHE A 46 6.93 -0.49 -2.73
N MET A 47 6.48 -1.45 -3.54
CA MET A 47 5.06 -1.65 -3.84
C MET A 47 4.29 -2.59 -2.89
N PRO A 48 4.89 -3.64 -2.30
CA PRO A 48 4.15 -4.55 -1.42
C PRO A 48 3.75 -3.94 -0.08
N TYR A 49 2.64 -4.41 0.48
CA TYR A 49 2.32 -4.20 1.90
C TYR A 49 3.08 -5.21 2.76
N VAL A 50 3.96 -4.72 3.64
CA VAL A 50 4.80 -5.56 4.53
C VAL A 50 4.37 -5.54 6.00
N GLY A 51 3.23 -4.93 6.33
CA GLY A 51 2.65 -4.99 7.67
C GLY A 51 2.14 -6.39 8.08
N GLY A 52 2.15 -7.36 7.16
CA GLY A 52 1.74 -8.73 7.39
C GLY A 52 0.26 -9.01 7.06
N VAL A 53 -0.04 -10.27 6.76
CA VAL A 53 -1.38 -10.68 6.27
C VAL A 53 -2.49 -10.49 7.32
N GLY A 54 -2.16 -10.60 8.61
CA GLY A 54 -3.11 -10.38 9.71
C GLY A 54 -3.60 -8.93 9.75
N ALA A 55 -2.67 -7.98 9.88
CA ALA A 55 -2.98 -6.55 9.90
C ALA A 55 -3.67 -6.08 8.61
N TYR A 56 -3.27 -6.62 7.46
CA TYR A 56 -3.96 -6.36 6.19
C TYR A 56 -5.43 -6.78 6.24
N ARG A 57 -5.69 -8.01 6.72
CA ARG A 57 -7.05 -8.55 6.82
C ARG A 57 -7.91 -7.78 7.81
N GLU A 58 -7.36 -7.45 8.97
CA GLU A 58 -8.03 -6.61 9.98
C GLU A 58 -8.44 -5.27 9.38
N LYS A 59 -7.57 -4.61 8.59
CA LYS A 59 -7.90 -3.35 7.92
C LYS A 59 -9.01 -3.51 6.90
N CYS A 60 -9.00 -4.58 6.10
CA CYS A 60 -10.08 -4.86 5.16
C CYS A 60 -11.43 -5.08 5.88
N ASP A 61 -11.44 -5.86 6.96
CA ASP A 61 -12.64 -6.15 7.75
C ASP A 61 -13.18 -4.89 8.43
N GLU A 62 -12.30 -4.03 8.95
CA GLU A 62 -12.64 -2.70 9.49
C GLU A 62 -13.32 -1.82 8.42
N ILE A 63 -12.75 -1.72 7.22
CA ILE A 63 -13.29 -0.90 6.13
C ILE A 63 -14.67 -1.43 5.70
N ALA A 64 -14.79 -2.75 5.51
CA ALA A 64 -16.03 -3.38 5.08
C ALA A 64 -17.15 -3.23 6.12
N SER A 65 -16.84 -3.41 7.41
CA SER A 65 -17.82 -3.21 8.51
C SER A 65 -18.23 -1.75 8.67
N ASN A 66 -17.38 -0.80 8.27
CA ASN A 66 -17.66 0.63 8.28
C ASN A 66 -18.25 1.16 6.96
N ASN A 67 -19.13 0.38 6.31
CA ASN A 67 -19.79 0.74 5.04
C ASN A 67 -18.81 1.14 3.93
N TYR A 68 -17.68 0.44 3.82
CA TYR A 68 -16.61 0.76 2.87
C TYR A 68 -16.06 2.18 3.05
N ALA A 69 -15.70 2.52 4.29
CA ALA A 69 -15.06 3.81 4.59
C ALA A 69 -13.88 4.10 3.66
N GLY A 70 -13.82 5.33 3.10
CA GLY A 70 -12.83 5.71 2.11
C GLY A 70 -13.22 5.42 0.65
N PHE A 71 -14.43 4.89 0.40
CA PHE A 71 -14.98 4.70 -0.94
C PHE A 71 -16.19 5.60 -1.19
N VAL A 72 -16.36 6.03 -2.43
CA VAL A 72 -17.57 6.65 -2.96
C VAL A 72 -18.42 5.56 -3.60
N LEU A 73 -19.65 5.40 -3.10
CA LEU A 73 -20.62 4.47 -3.64
C LEU A 73 -21.65 5.26 -4.45
N SER A 74 -21.79 4.90 -5.73
CA SER A 74 -22.81 5.45 -6.61
C SER A 74 -23.65 4.31 -7.21
N SER A 75 -24.89 4.62 -7.58
CA SER A 75 -25.79 3.69 -8.27
C SER A 75 -25.42 3.57 -9.74
#